data_AF-A0A5D3C0A4-F1
#
_entry.id   AF-A0A5D3C0A4-F1
#
_cell.length_a   1.000
_cell.length_b   1.000
_cell.length_c   1.000
_cell.angle_alpha   90.00
_cell.angle_beta   90.00
_cell.angle_gamma   90.00
#
_symmetry.space_group_name_H-M   'P 1'
#
loop_
_entity.id
_entity.type
_entity.pdbx_description
1 polymer ?
#
loop_
_entity_poly.entity_id
_entity_poly.type
_entity_poly.pdbx_seq_one_letter_code
_entity_poly.pdbx_strand_id
1 'polypeptide(L)'
;MDNPTKTQMWLTSIEKIFRYMKCPDNQKVQCVVFFLEDRGTAWWQTTERMLGGDVSKITWEQFEERFYAKIFSANVKYAKQQEFLNLEMRLPGLRSSLEVSGQTSRVSFEPSG
;
A
#
# COMPACT_ATOMS: atom_id res chain seq x y z
N MET A 1 6.15 3.04 4.75
CA MET A 1 5.67 1.68 5.09
C MET A 1 5.93 0.74 3.93
N ASP A 2 7.14 0.79 3.36
CA ASP A 2 7.34 0.26 1.99
C ASP A 2 8.14 -1.05 2.02
N ASN A 3 8.79 -1.32 3.15
CA ASN A 3 9.40 -2.59 3.45
C ASN A 3 8.53 -3.32 4.48
N PRO A 4 7.94 -4.48 4.13
CA PRO A 4 7.03 -5.19 5.00
C PRO A 4 7.69 -5.70 6.27
N THR A 5 8.91 -6.21 6.19
CA THR A 5 9.66 -6.72 7.33
C THR A 5 9.93 -5.61 8.34
N LYS A 6 10.41 -4.45 7.87
CA LYS A 6 10.64 -3.29 8.74
C LYS A 6 9.34 -2.78 9.36
N THR A 7 8.26 -2.76 8.59
CA THR A 7 6.95 -2.27 9.06
C THR A 7 6.35 -3.22 10.11
N GLN A 8 6.50 -4.54 9.92
CA GLN A 8 6.09 -5.53 10.92
C GLN A 8 6.92 -5.44 12.19
N MET A 9 8.25 -5.32 12.09
CA MET A 9 9.13 -5.14 13.25
C MET A 9 8.80 -3.87 14.05
N TRP A 10 8.44 -2.79 13.35
CA TRP A 10 7.98 -1.56 13.99
C TRP A 10 6.71 -1.80 14.80
N LEU A 11 5.68 -2.45 14.23
CA LEU A 11 4.44 -2.73 14.94
C LEU A 11 4.67 -3.61 16.18
N THR A 12 5.47 -4.68 16.06
CA THR A 12 5.85 -5.53 17.20
C THR A 12 6.59 -4.75 18.29
N SER A 13 7.39 -3.73 17.92
CA SER A 13 8.09 -2.89 18.89
C SER A 13 7.11 -1.97 19.64
N ILE A 14 6.11 -1.42 18.93
CA ILE A 14 5.05 -0.61 19.54
C ILE A 14 4.17 -1.45 20.48
N GLU A 15 3.77 -2.66 20.08
CA GLU A 15 3.02 -3.59 20.95
C GLU A 15 3.77 -3.91 22.25
N LYS A 16 5.10 -4.11 22.18
CA LYS A 16 5.94 -4.30 23.37
C LYS A 16 5.92 -3.09 24.28
N ILE A 17 6.00 -1.88 23.72
CA ILE A 17 5.92 -0.62 24.48
C ILE A 17 4.55 -0.50 25.15
N PHE A 18 3.46 -0.77 24.43
CA PHE A 18 2.11 -0.73 25.01
C PHE A 18 1.93 -1.73 26.14
N ARG A 19 2.47 -2.95 25.99
CA ARG A 19 2.45 -3.95 27.05
C ARG A 19 3.26 -3.52 28.28
N TYR A 20 4.44 -2.95 28.06
CA TYR A 20 5.29 -2.45 29.14
C TYR A 20 4.63 -1.30 29.91
N MET A 21 4.05 -0.34 29.18
CA MET A 21 3.37 0.83 29.74
C MET A 21 1.97 0.53 30.30
N LYS A 22 1.44 -0.68 30.09
CA LYS A 22 0.03 -1.04 30.36
C LYS A 22 -0.94 -0.06 29.70
N CYS A 23 -0.65 0.31 28.45
CA CYS A 23 -1.46 1.24 27.66
C CYS A 23 -2.87 0.65 27.46
N PRO A 24 -3.94 1.39 27.82
CA PRO A 24 -5.30 0.91 27.65
C PRO A 24 -5.69 0.88 26.17
N ASP A 25 -6.51 -0.10 25.78
CA ASP A 25 -6.82 -0.37 24.36
C ASP A 25 -7.46 0.82 23.65
N ASN A 26 -8.29 1.60 24.35
CA ASN A 26 -8.94 2.80 23.84
C ASN A 26 -7.98 3.97 23.56
N GLN A 27 -6.73 3.90 24.01
CA GLN A 27 -5.69 4.91 23.75
C GLN A 27 -4.64 4.43 22.74
N LYS A 28 -4.54 3.13 22.50
CA LYS A 28 -3.49 2.56 21.63
C LYS A 28 -3.48 3.15 20.23
N VAL A 29 -4.66 3.31 19.61
CA VAL A 29 -4.76 3.86 18.24
C VAL A 29 -4.26 5.31 18.21
N GLN A 30 -4.67 6.16 19.15
CA GLN A 30 -4.18 7.53 19.21
C GLN A 30 -2.65 7.60 19.38
N CYS A 31 -2.11 6.75 20.26
CA CYS A 31 -0.66 6.65 20.46
C CYS A 31 0.05 6.19 19.19
N VAL A 32 -0.44 5.14 18.53
CA VAL A 32 0.22 4.58 17.33
C VAL A 32 0.23 5.59 16.18
N VAL A 33 -0.87 6.34 16.02
CA VAL A 33 -1.03 7.35 14.98
C VAL A 33 -0.04 8.49 15.18
N PHE A 34 0.23 8.86 16.43
CA PHE A 34 1.27 9.83 16.76
C PHE A 34 2.67 9.34 16.35
N PHE A 35 2.95 8.04 16.45
CA PHE A 35 4.23 7.46 16.03
C PHE A 35 4.36 7.20 14.53
N LEU A 36 3.31 7.45 13.73
CA LEU A 36 3.39 7.30 12.29
C LEU A 36 4.10 8.50 11.66
N GLU A 37 5.05 8.21 10.77
CA GLU A 37 5.82 9.22 10.03
C GLU A 37 5.45 9.22 8.53
N ASP A 38 5.49 10.40 7.92
CA ASP A 38 5.36 10.67 6.48
C ASP A 38 4.23 9.85 5.80
N ARG A 39 4.63 8.80 5.08
CA ARG A 39 3.74 7.91 4.31
C ARG A 39 2.79 7.13 5.21
N GLY A 40 3.18 6.85 6.45
CA GLY A 40 2.32 6.23 7.44
C GLY A 40 1.18 7.15 7.83
N THR A 41 1.49 8.42 8.10
CA THR A 41 0.51 9.46 8.45
C THR A 41 -0.50 9.69 7.31
N ALA A 42 -0.01 9.84 6.07
CA ALA A 42 -0.88 10.04 4.91
C ALA A 42 -1.82 8.84 4.65
N TRP A 43 -1.31 7.62 4.81
CA TRP A 43 -2.13 6.42 4.73
C TRP A 43 -3.20 6.41 5.82
N TRP A 44 -2.83 6.68 7.07
CA TRP A 44 -3.75 6.67 8.18
C TRP A 44 -4.86 7.70 8.03
N GLN A 45 -4.56 8.94 7.65
CA GLN A 45 -5.58 9.98 7.39
C GLN A 45 -6.61 9.53 6.35
N THR A 46 -6.17 8.78 5.34
CA THR A 46 -7.08 8.23 4.32
C THR A 46 -7.95 7.11 4.92
N THR A 47 -7.35 6.20 5.68
CA THR A 47 -8.06 5.09 6.34
C THR A 47 -9.04 5.57 7.40
N GLU A 48 -8.66 6.55 8.22
CA GLU A 48 -9.51 7.19 9.22
C GLU A 48 -10.76 7.80 8.56
N ARG A 49 -10.60 8.54 7.45
CA ARG A 49 -11.74 9.09 6.69
C ARG A 49 -12.68 7.98 6.19
N MET A 50 -12.14 6.85 5.76
CA MET A 50 -12.95 5.69 5.35
C MET A 50 -13.69 5.02 6.52
N LEU A 51 -13.17 5.16 7.74
CA LEU A 51 -13.76 4.65 8.98
C LEU A 51 -14.69 5.66 9.67
N GLY A 52 -15.03 6.77 9.01
CA GLY A 52 -15.97 7.77 9.53
C GLY A 52 -15.32 8.96 10.22
N GLY A 53 -13.99 9.08 10.17
CA GLY A 53 -13.27 10.31 10.53
C GLY A 53 -13.05 10.54 12.04
N ASP A 54 -13.27 9.52 12.87
CA ASP A 54 -13.13 9.64 14.33
C ASP A 54 -12.23 8.54 14.89
N VAL A 55 -10.93 8.85 15.07
CA VAL A 55 -9.95 7.95 15.69
C VAL A 55 -10.40 7.41 17.06
N SER A 56 -11.17 8.18 17.84
CA SER A 56 -11.58 7.74 19.18
C SER A 56 -12.54 6.54 19.17
N LYS A 57 -13.19 6.30 18.02
CA LYS A 57 -14.11 5.18 17.80
C LYS A 57 -13.45 3.97 17.14
N ILE A 58 -12.22 4.12 16.67
CA ILE A 58 -11.50 3.03 16.01
C ILE A 58 -10.85 2.17 17.08
N THR A 59 -11.19 0.88 17.09
CA THR A 59 -10.59 -0.06 18.06
C THR A 59 -9.17 -0.44 17.62
N TRP A 60 -8.38 -0.95 18.56
CA TRP A 60 -7.03 -1.43 18.26
C TRP A 60 -7.05 -2.57 17.23
N GLU A 61 -8.03 -3.47 17.31
CA GLU A 61 -8.20 -4.58 16.37
C GLU A 61 -8.49 -4.09 14.95
N GLN A 62 -9.33 -3.06 14.81
CA GLN A 62 -9.62 -2.44 13.50
C GLN A 62 -8.37 -1.76 12.93
N PHE A 63 -7.57 -1.10 13.76
CA PHE A 63 -6.29 -0.55 13.33
C PHE A 63 -5.38 -1.66 12.80
N GLU A 64 -5.18 -2.74 13.56
CA GLU A 64 -4.33 -3.86 13.18
C GLU A 64 -4.79 -4.50 11.87
N GLU A 65 -6.09 -4.77 11.71
CA GLU A 65 -6.65 -5.33 10.47
C GLU A 65 -6.29 -4.47 9.26
N ARG A 66 -6.50 -3.15 9.34
CA ARG A 66 -6.19 -2.22 8.25
C ARG A 66 -4.70 -2.12 7.99
N PHE A 67 -3.90 -2.12 9.05
CA PHE A 67 -2.45 -2.06 8.97
C PHE A 67 -1.86 -3.31 8.29
N TYR A 68 -2.30 -4.50 8.70
CA TYR A 68 -1.89 -5.74 8.06
C TYR A 68 -2.35 -5.79 6.61
N ALA A 69 -3.60 -5.43 6.31
CA ALA A 69 -4.09 -5.35 4.93
C ALA A 69 -3.20 -4.44 4.05
N LYS A 70 -2.75 -3.30 4.59
CA LYS A 70 -1.81 -2.41 3.90
C LYS A 70 -0.47 -3.11 3.61
N ILE A 71 0.12 -3.78 4.58
CA ILE A 71 1.40 -4.51 4.42
C ILE A 71 1.26 -5.66 3.40
N PHE A 72 0.22 -6.49 3.54
CA PHE A 72 -0.01 -7.61 2.62
C PHE A 72 -0.25 -7.12 1.20
N SER A 73 -1.00 -6.02 1.02
CA SER A 73 -1.19 -5.43 -0.30
C SER A 73 0.14 -4.95 -0.92
N ALA A 74 1.06 -4.42 -0.11
CA ALA A 74 2.37 -4.00 -0.57
C ALA A 74 3.23 -5.21 -0.99
N ASN A 75 3.17 -6.31 -0.24
CA ASN A 75 3.89 -7.55 -0.55
C ASN A 75 3.46 -8.15 -1.88
N VAL A 76 2.15 -8.27 -2.10
CA VAL A 76 1.61 -8.80 -3.36
C VAL A 76 2.02 -7.92 -4.53
N LYS A 77 1.94 -6.59 -4.38
CA LYS A 77 2.38 -5.64 -5.41
C LYS A 77 3.87 -5.78 -5.71
N TYR A 78 4.71 -5.87 -4.68
CA TYR A 78 6.15 -6.03 -4.85
C TYR A 78 6.51 -7.34 -5.56
N ALA A 79 5.89 -8.45 -5.16
CA ALA A 79 6.08 -9.76 -5.81
C ALA A 79 5.68 -9.70 -7.29
N LYS A 80 4.53 -9.09 -7.61
CA LYS A 80 4.07 -8.92 -8.99
C LYS A 80 4.97 -8.02 -9.82
N GLN A 81 5.51 -6.96 -9.24
CA GLN A 81 6.51 -6.11 -9.90
C GLN A 81 7.80 -6.87 -10.19
N GLN A 82 8.28 -7.69 -9.25
CA GLN A 82 9.47 -8.52 -9.45
C GLN A 82 9.25 -9.59 -10.53
N GLU A 83 8.08 -10.24 -10.55
CA GLU A 83 7.70 -11.14 -11.65
C GLU A 83 7.72 -10.42 -12.99
N PHE A 84 7.15 -9.22 -13.08
CA PHE A 84 7.14 -8.43 -14.30
C PHE A 84 8.56 -8.09 -14.78
N LEU A 85 9.42 -7.57 -13.89
CA LEU A 85 10.81 -7.24 -14.21
C LEU A 85 11.61 -8.47 -14.64
N ASN A 86 11.40 -9.62 -14.00
CA ASN A 86 12.06 -10.87 -14.36
C ASN A 86 11.58 -11.39 -15.73
N LEU A 87 10.29 -11.25 -16.04
CA LEU A 87 9.73 -11.58 -17.35
C LEU A 87 10.26 -10.65 -18.45
N GLU A 88 10.35 -9.34 -18.20
CA GLU A 88 10.88 -8.34 -19.13
C GLU A 88 12.37 -8.58 -19.43
N MET A 89 13.16 -8.89 -18.40
CA MET A 89 14.57 -9.26 -18.55
C MET A 89 14.74 -10.57 -19.34
N ARG A 90 13.82 -11.53 -19.17
CA ARG A 90 13.85 -12.83 -19.84
C ARG A 90 13.29 -12.79 -21.27
N LEU A 91 12.52 -11.77 -21.63
CA LEU A 91 11.93 -11.57 -22.95
C LEU A 91 12.16 -10.13 -23.45
N PRO A 92 13.36 -9.80 -23.97
CA PRO A 92 13.71 -8.46 -24.42
C PRO A 92 12.79 -7.88 -25.51
N GLY A 93 12.00 -8.72 -26.19
CA GLY A 93 11.07 -8.34 -27.25
C GLY A 93 9.65 -7.96 -26.79
N LEU A 94 9.31 -8.10 -25.50
CA LEU A 94 7.93 -7.84 -25.04
C LEU A 94 7.55 -6.36 -25.12
N ARG A 95 8.54 -5.46 -24.99
CA ARG A 95 8.35 -4.01 -25.09
C ARG A 95 8.00 -3.58 -26.52
N SER A 96 8.69 -4.14 -27.53
CA SER A 96 8.41 -3.85 -28.93
C SER A 96 7.04 -4.37 -29.39
N SER A 97 6.56 -5.52 -28.91
CA SER A 97 5.23 -6.02 -29.27
C SER A 97 4.08 -5.23 -28.65
N LEU A 98 4.26 -4.64 -27.46
CA LEU A 98 3.22 -3.82 -26.82
C LEU A 98 3.10 -2.43 -27.48
N GLU A 99 4.20 -1.88 -28.00
CA GLU A 99 4.22 -0.63 -28.77
C GLU A 99 3.55 -0.80 -30.15
N VAL A 100 3.73 -1.95 -30.81
CA VAL A 100 3.09 -2.25 -32.11
C VAL A 100 1.56 -2.40 -31.98
N SER A 101 1.06 -2.81 -30.81
CA SER A 101 -0.39 -2.92 -30.54
C SER A 101 -1.07 -1.58 -30.26
N GLY A 102 -0.33 -0.50 -30.00
CA GLY A 102 -0.86 0.82 -29.67
C GLY A 102 -1.02 1.78 -30.85
N GLN A 103 -0.54 1.39 -32.05
CA GLN A 103 -0.49 2.28 -33.22
C GLN A 103 -1.09 1.62 -34.47
N THR A 104 -2.31 1.08 -34.38
CA THR A 104 -3.08 0.67 -35.57
C THR A 104 -4.44 1.36 -35.62
N SER A 105 -4.44 2.68 -35.71
CA SER A 105 -5.59 3.42 -36.25
C SER A 105 -5.17 4.80 -36.74
N ARG A 106 -4.75 4.86 -38.01
CA ARG A 106 -5.07 5.97 -38.90
C ARG A 106 -4.83 5.58 -40.36
N VAL A 107 -5.72 4.78 -40.93
CA VAL A 107 -5.92 4.82 -42.39
C VAL A 107 -6.85 6.00 -42.65
N SER A 108 -6.28 7.10 -43.13
CA SER A 108 -7.04 8.24 -43.63
C SER A 108 -7.87 7.80 -44.83
N PHE A 109 -9.19 7.94 -44.74
CA PHE A 109 -10.08 7.92 -45.91
C PHE A 109 -10.02 9.31 -46.53
N GLU A 110 -9.44 9.45 -47.72
CA GLU A 110 -9.65 10.63 -48.57
C GLU A 110 -10.94 10.42 -49.38
N PRO A 111 -11.87 11.39 -49.43
CA PRO A 111 -12.97 11.35 -50.37
C PRO A 111 -12.47 11.91 -51.71
N SER A 112 -12.41 11.05 -52.74
CA SER A 112 -12.35 11.53 -54.12
C SER A 112 -13.74 12.04 -54.51
N GLY A 113 -13.78 13.25 -55.07
CA GLY A 113 -15.01 13.92 -55.52
C GLY A 113 -15.59 13.38 -56.82
#